data_AF-A0A167YTN8-F1
#
_entry.id   AF-A0A167YTN8-F1
#
_cell.length_a   1.000
_cell.length_b   1.000
_cell.length_c   1.000
_cell.angle_alpha   90.00
_cell.angle_beta   90.00
_cell.angle_gamma   90.00
#
_symmetry.space_group_name_H-M   'P 1'
#
loop_
_entity.id
_entity.type
_entity.pdbx_description
1 polymer ?
#
loop_
_entity_poly.entity_id
_entity_poly.type
_entity_poly.pdbx_seq_one_letter_code
_entity_poly.pdbx_strand_id
1 'polypeptide(L)'
;MCDSKRAYTGIGNILSEAGATNTLAYMKKYWKDYKGDDERFWRHEWGKHGTCISTLSPSCYHRYQAKQEVVDFFQKTVELFRRLPTYQWLAEAGITPSNTKTYSLSQIQRVLTRRHGAEVTLNCKGKALKEVWYHYNVKGSLQTGRFIATQPDGTKGRCPPMVQYQPKTGGGVSPPGGGRGGRDGDGDGDGGRRGGGKKKKGKGRKGRGRGGRKGGEEEDDYENYEGDDEADWEDVEESLEGEGEIALEEW
;
A
#
# COMPACT_ATOMS: atom_id res chain seq x y z
N MET A 1 6.55 17.49 -15.56
CA MET A 1 5.16 17.52 -16.09
C MET A 1 5.26 17.23 -17.57
N CYS A 2 4.61 16.18 -18.04
CA CYS A 2 4.76 15.68 -19.41
C CYS A 2 3.74 16.26 -20.40
N ASP A 3 2.59 16.76 -19.91
CA ASP A 3 1.57 17.40 -20.75
C ASP A 3 0.89 18.56 -20.02
N SER A 4 1.25 19.79 -20.41
CA SER A 4 0.67 21.01 -19.83
C SER A 4 -0.78 21.25 -20.21
N LYS A 5 -1.26 20.70 -21.33
CA LYS A 5 -2.63 20.90 -21.80
C LYS A 5 -3.64 20.12 -20.96
N ARG A 6 -3.18 19.08 -20.29
CA ARG A 6 -3.95 18.29 -19.32
C ARG A 6 -3.74 18.72 -17.87
N ALA A 7 -3.05 19.84 -17.61
CA ALA A 7 -2.89 20.35 -16.24
C ALA A 7 -4.18 21.02 -15.73
N TYR A 8 -5.07 20.25 -15.11
CA TYR A 8 -6.38 20.73 -14.67
C TYR A 8 -6.36 21.38 -13.28
N THR A 9 -7.38 22.19 -13.00
CA THR A 9 -7.76 22.67 -11.66
C THR A 9 -9.14 22.13 -11.31
N GLY A 10 -9.50 22.19 -10.02
CA GLY A 10 -10.81 21.72 -9.55
C GLY A 10 -10.92 20.21 -9.61
N ILE A 11 -9.87 19.48 -9.23
CA ILE A 11 -9.82 18.02 -9.20
C ILE A 11 -11.00 17.45 -8.38
N GLY A 12 -11.29 18.06 -7.23
CA GLY A 12 -12.45 17.66 -6.43
C GLY A 12 -13.78 17.74 -7.19
N ASN A 13 -13.98 18.80 -8.00
CA ASN A 13 -15.19 18.96 -8.80
C ASN A 13 -15.24 17.96 -9.95
N ILE A 14 -14.11 17.73 -10.64
CA ILE A 14 -14.00 16.73 -11.72
C ILE A 14 -14.43 15.35 -11.20
N LEU A 15 -13.91 14.93 -10.04
CA LEU A 15 -14.29 13.65 -9.43
C LEU A 15 -15.77 13.61 -9.04
N SER A 16 -16.30 14.70 -8.49
CA SER A 16 -17.71 14.76 -8.08
C SER A 16 -18.66 14.70 -9.27
N GLU A 17 -18.39 15.47 -10.33
CA GLU A 17 -19.19 15.54 -11.56
C GLU A 17 -19.18 14.21 -12.32
N ALA A 18 -18.05 13.49 -12.30
CA ALA A 18 -17.94 12.15 -12.86
C ALA A 18 -18.58 11.05 -11.99
N GLY A 19 -19.17 11.39 -10.84
CA GLY A 19 -19.80 10.44 -9.93
C GLY A 19 -18.81 9.64 -9.06
N ALA A 20 -17.51 9.96 -9.07
CA ALA A 20 -16.47 9.34 -8.26
C ALA A 20 -16.45 9.86 -6.80
N THR A 21 -17.64 10.01 -6.20
CA THR A 21 -17.86 10.60 -4.88
C THR A 21 -17.21 9.80 -3.75
N ASN A 22 -17.19 8.46 -3.85
CA ASN A 22 -16.52 7.59 -2.89
C ASN A 22 -14.99 7.78 -2.90
N THR A 23 -14.40 7.94 -4.09
CA THR A 23 -12.96 8.23 -4.25
C THR A 23 -12.63 9.57 -3.64
N LEU A 24 -13.41 10.61 -3.96
CA LEU A 24 -13.24 11.94 -3.39
C LEU A 24 -13.37 11.95 -1.86
N ALA A 25 -14.37 11.25 -1.31
CA ALA A 25 -14.55 11.12 0.13
C ALA A 25 -13.36 10.42 0.80
N TYR A 26 -12.80 9.40 0.15
CA TYR A 26 -11.60 8.71 0.62
C TYR A 26 -10.38 9.62 0.61
N MET A 27 -10.16 10.36 -0.50
CA MET A 27 -9.06 11.32 -0.63
C MET A 27 -9.14 12.42 0.44
N LYS A 28 -10.33 13.00 0.67
CA LYS A 28 -10.57 13.99 1.72
C LYS A 28 -10.23 13.51 3.13
N LYS A 29 -10.14 12.18 3.34
CA LYS A 29 -9.79 11.57 4.63
C LYS A 29 -8.33 11.14 4.70
N TYR A 30 -7.77 10.60 3.62
CA TYR A 30 -6.49 9.89 3.63
C TYR A 30 -5.42 10.48 2.73
N TRP A 31 -5.78 11.25 1.71
CA TRP A 31 -4.82 11.85 0.77
C TRP A 31 -4.83 13.37 0.94
N LYS A 32 -4.21 13.82 2.03
CA LYS A 32 -4.28 15.18 2.55
C LYS A 32 -3.02 15.96 2.22
N ASP A 33 -3.18 17.26 2.00
CA ASP A 33 -2.07 18.19 2.14
C ASP A 33 -1.83 18.46 3.63
N TYR A 34 -0.59 18.33 4.08
CA TYR A 34 -0.23 18.62 5.47
C TYR A 34 -0.37 20.10 5.84
N LYS A 35 -0.45 21.00 4.84
CA LYS A 35 -0.75 22.44 5.03
C LYS A 35 -2.23 22.78 4.91
N GLY A 36 -3.08 21.80 4.58
CA GLY A 36 -4.54 21.94 4.53
C GLY A 36 -5.14 22.37 3.18
N ASP A 37 -4.34 22.48 2.11
CA ASP A 37 -4.81 22.78 0.75
C ASP A 37 -4.77 21.54 -0.14
N ASP A 38 -5.70 20.62 0.11
CA ASP A 38 -5.79 19.34 -0.60
C ASP A 38 -5.96 19.51 -2.11
N GLU A 39 -6.73 20.50 -2.56
CA GLU A 39 -6.99 20.71 -3.99
C GLU A 39 -5.71 21.11 -4.72
N ARG A 40 -4.92 22.03 -4.14
CA ARG A 40 -3.62 22.37 -4.71
C ARG A 40 -2.70 21.15 -4.79
N PHE A 41 -2.74 20.29 -3.79
CA PHE A 41 -1.95 19.07 -3.75
C PHE A 41 -2.40 18.06 -4.81
N TRP A 42 -3.70 17.73 -4.89
CA TRP A 42 -4.20 16.80 -5.91
C TRP A 42 -3.92 17.30 -7.33
N ARG A 43 -4.07 18.61 -7.58
CA ARG A 43 -3.65 19.19 -8.86
C ARG A 43 -2.15 19.02 -9.12
N HIS A 44 -1.30 19.20 -8.10
CA HIS A 44 0.14 18.99 -8.23
C HIS A 44 0.43 17.54 -8.63
N GLU A 45 -0.16 16.57 -7.94
CA GLU A 45 0.02 15.14 -8.22
C GLU A 45 -0.43 14.78 -9.63
N TRP A 46 -1.63 15.22 -10.04
CA TRP A 46 -2.11 15.02 -11.39
C TRP A 46 -1.18 15.65 -12.44
N GLY A 47 -0.91 16.95 -12.30
CA GLY A 47 -0.12 17.70 -13.27
C GLY A 47 1.32 17.18 -13.38
N LYS A 48 1.96 16.87 -12.25
CA LYS A 48 3.35 16.43 -12.24
C LYS A 48 3.52 14.97 -12.64
N HIS A 49 2.67 14.08 -12.13
CA HIS A 49 2.84 12.63 -12.26
C HIS A 49 1.77 12.00 -13.17
N GLY A 50 0.50 12.29 -12.94
CA GLY A 50 -0.60 11.72 -13.73
C GLY A 50 -0.50 12.01 -15.24
N THR A 51 -0.03 13.21 -15.62
CA THR A 51 0.17 13.55 -17.03
C THR A 51 1.25 12.74 -17.74
N CYS A 52 2.17 12.13 -17.00
CA CYS A 52 3.27 11.33 -17.56
C CYS A 52 2.90 9.86 -17.81
N ILE A 53 1.74 9.41 -17.33
CA ILE A 53 1.30 8.03 -17.54
C ILE A 53 0.71 7.93 -18.95
N SER A 54 1.48 7.35 -19.88
CA SER A 54 1.12 7.29 -21.31
C SER A 54 -0.22 6.59 -21.57
N THR A 55 -0.53 5.54 -20.82
CA THR A 55 -1.79 4.78 -20.94
C THR A 55 -3.03 5.54 -20.44
N LEU A 56 -2.84 6.72 -19.83
CA LEU A 56 -3.90 7.68 -19.51
C LEU A 56 -4.11 8.73 -20.61
N SER A 57 -3.39 8.67 -21.75
CA SER A 57 -3.67 9.57 -22.87
C SER A 57 -5.14 9.45 -23.32
N PRO A 58 -5.84 10.56 -23.61
CA PRO A 58 -7.20 10.52 -24.15
C PRO A 58 -7.36 9.64 -25.40
N SER A 59 -6.30 9.51 -26.22
CA SER A 59 -6.29 8.64 -27.40
C SER A 59 -6.37 7.14 -27.07
N CYS A 60 -6.08 6.73 -25.83
CA CYS A 60 -6.21 5.35 -25.38
C CYS A 60 -7.65 4.96 -25.05
N TYR A 61 -8.61 5.90 -25.12
CA TYR A 61 -10.02 5.66 -24.81
C TYR A 61 -10.87 5.58 -26.08
N HIS A 62 -11.63 4.50 -26.25
CA HIS A 62 -12.51 4.32 -27.41
C HIS A 62 -13.68 5.34 -27.47
N ARG A 63 -14.18 5.78 -26.31
CA ARG A 63 -15.26 6.77 -26.17
C ARG A 63 -14.92 7.75 -25.05
N TYR A 64 -13.80 8.44 -25.25
CA TYR A 64 -13.28 9.37 -24.27
C TYR A 64 -14.34 10.40 -23.85
N GLN A 65 -14.53 10.53 -22.54
CA GLN A 65 -15.23 11.66 -21.96
C GLN A 65 -14.20 12.63 -21.41
N ALA A 66 -14.47 13.94 -21.51
CA ALA A 66 -13.53 14.95 -21.06
C ALA A 66 -13.12 14.72 -19.60
N LYS A 67 -11.81 14.64 -19.35
CA LYS A 67 -11.17 14.45 -18.04
C LYS A 67 -11.39 13.07 -17.41
N GLN A 68 -11.85 12.08 -18.19
CA GLN A 68 -12.02 10.70 -17.73
C GLN A 68 -10.71 10.12 -17.15
N GLU A 69 -9.58 10.43 -17.77
CA GLU A 69 -8.26 9.97 -17.36
C GLU A 69 -7.80 10.49 -16.00
N VAL A 70 -8.29 11.67 -15.61
CA VAL A 70 -8.05 12.24 -14.27
C VAL A 70 -8.77 11.40 -13.23
N VAL A 71 -10.03 11.06 -13.51
CA VAL A 71 -10.86 10.24 -12.62
C VAL A 71 -10.23 8.86 -12.44
N ASP A 72 -9.80 8.24 -13.54
CA ASP A 72 -9.17 6.92 -13.54
C ASP A 72 -7.85 6.91 -12.75
N PHE A 73 -7.03 7.97 -12.87
CA PHE A 73 -5.82 8.14 -12.07
C PHE A 73 -6.11 8.11 -10.57
N PHE A 74 -7.00 8.98 -10.08
CA PHE A 74 -7.31 9.06 -8.65
C PHE A 74 -8.02 7.80 -8.14
N GLN A 75 -8.91 7.21 -8.93
CA GLN A 75 -9.54 5.93 -8.59
C GLN A 75 -8.51 4.82 -8.44
N LYS A 76 -7.58 4.69 -9.39
CA LYS A 76 -6.53 3.66 -9.34
C LYS A 76 -5.60 3.87 -8.15
N THR A 77 -5.18 5.10 -7.89
CA THR A 77 -4.31 5.39 -6.74
C THR A 77 -4.99 5.06 -5.42
N VAL A 78 -6.27 5.42 -5.24
CA VAL A 78 -7.05 5.04 -4.05
C VAL A 78 -7.21 3.52 -3.95
N GLU A 79 -7.48 2.83 -5.07
CA GLU A 79 -7.58 1.37 -5.10
C GLU A 79 -6.30 0.69 -4.63
N LEU A 80 -5.14 1.12 -5.13
CA LEU A 80 -3.84 0.57 -4.77
C LEU A 80 -3.47 0.89 -3.33
N PHE A 81 -3.63 2.14 -2.89
CA PHE A 81 -3.35 2.56 -1.52
C PHE A 81 -4.11 1.71 -0.49
N ARG A 82 -5.40 1.42 -0.75
CA ARG A 82 -6.22 0.59 0.14
C ARG A 82 -5.72 -0.83 0.32
N ARG A 83 -4.91 -1.36 -0.60
CA ARG A 83 -4.30 -2.68 -0.54
C ARG A 83 -2.93 -2.68 0.16
N LEU A 84 -2.43 -1.51 0.52
CA LEU A 84 -1.13 -1.29 1.15
C LEU A 84 -1.28 -0.73 2.58
N PRO A 85 -1.91 -1.46 3.54
CA PRO A 85 -2.11 -0.96 4.89
C PRO A 85 -0.81 -0.98 5.72
N THR A 86 0.14 -0.12 5.36
CA THR A 86 1.51 -0.01 5.92
C THR A 86 1.51 -0.02 7.45
N TYR A 87 0.67 0.81 8.07
CA TYR A 87 0.54 0.85 9.53
C TYR A 87 0.19 -0.52 10.13
N GLN A 88 -0.78 -1.24 9.55
CA GLN A 88 -1.21 -2.54 10.08
C GLN A 88 -0.10 -3.58 9.96
N TRP A 89 0.58 -3.62 8.82
CA TRP A 89 1.71 -4.53 8.60
C TRP A 89 2.85 -4.30 9.58
N LEU A 90 3.19 -3.05 9.86
CA LEU A 90 4.20 -2.69 10.85
C LEU A 90 3.73 -3.02 12.28
N ALA A 91 2.49 -2.68 12.62
CA ALA A 91 1.92 -2.94 13.94
C ALA A 91 1.86 -4.44 14.27
N GLU A 92 1.46 -5.28 13.31
CA GLU A 92 1.47 -6.74 13.45
C GLU A 92 2.89 -7.31 13.70
N ALA A 93 3.93 -6.60 13.25
CA ALA A 93 5.33 -6.93 13.51
C ALA A 93 5.89 -6.25 14.79
N GLY A 94 5.03 -5.63 15.61
CA GLY A 94 5.41 -4.93 16.84
C GLY A 94 6.07 -3.56 16.62
N ILE A 95 5.99 -3.01 15.41
CA ILE A 95 6.52 -1.69 15.04
C ILE A 95 5.37 -0.70 15.06
N THR A 96 5.15 -0.06 16.20
CA THR A 96 4.10 0.96 16.36
C THR A 96 4.70 2.35 16.60
N PRO A 97 3.96 3.43 16.32
CA PRO A 97 4.44 4.76 16.62
C PRO A 97 4.80 4.93 18.10
N SER A 98 5.93 5.57 18.39
CA SER A 98 6.44 5.76 19.75
C SER A 98 7.30 7.02 19.86
N ASN A 99 7.19 7.73 20.99
CA ASN A 99 8.05 8.87 21.31
C ASN A 99 9.43 8.47 21.82
N THR A 100 9.63 7.20 22.20
CA THR A 100 10.86 6.73 22.87
C THR A 100 11.56 5.59 22.14
N LYS A 101 10.81 4.74 21.44
CA LYS A 101 11.38 3.61 20.71
C LYS A 101 12.01 4.06 19.39
N THR A 102 13.06 3.35 18.99
CA THR A 102 13.59 3.35 17.63
C THR A 102 13.58 1.93 17.10
N TYR A 103 13.54 1.80 15.78
CA TYR A 103 13.46 0.54 15.07
C TYR A 103 14.62 0.41 14.09
N SER A 104 15.12 -0.79 13.87
CA SER A 104 16.11 -1.00 12.84
C SER A 104 15.49 -0.80 11.45
N LEU A 105 16.18 -0.08 10.56
CA LEU A 105 15.76 0.09 9.16
C LEU A 105 15.55 -1.27 8.47
N SER A 106 16.45 -2.24 8.72
CA SER A 106 16.35 -3.58 8.13
C SER A 106 15.15 -4.36 8.65
N GLN A 107 14.68 -4.07 9.86
CA GLN A 107 13.45 -4.65 10.39
C GLN A 107 12.22 -4.09 9.68
N ILE A 108 12.15 -2.77 9.49
CA ILE A 108 11.06 -2.12 8.74
C ILE A 108 11.03 -2.64 7.30
N GLN A 109 12.17 -2.60 6.60
CA GLN A 109 12.32 -3.08 5.22
C GLN A 109 11.83 -4.53 5.09
N ARG A 110 12.32 -5.44 5.95
CA ARG A 110 11.96 -6.85 5.91
C ARG A 110 10.45 -7.10 6.08
N VAL A 111 9.77 -6.32 6.92
CA VAL A 111 8.32 -6.46 7.11
C VAL A 111 7.58 -6.03 5.85
N LEU A 112 7.93 -4.88 5.29
CA LEU A 112 7.26 -4.33 4.12
C LEU A 112 7.56 -5.14 2.86
N THR A 113 8.80 -5.59 2.66
CA THR A 113 9.16 -6.49 1.56
C THR A 113 8.37 -7.78 1.57
N ARG A 114 8.19 -8.40 2.75
CA ARG A 114 7.41 -9.64 2.87
C ARG A 114 5.94 -9.44 2.50
N ARG A 115 5.38 -8.26 2.76
CA ARG A 115 3.97 -7.95 2.52
C ARG A 115 3.71 -7.49 1.09
N HIS A 116 4.60 -6.69 0.54
CA HIS A 116 4.54 -6.17 -0.83
C HIS A 116 4.94 -7.22 -1.87
N GLY A 117 5.97 -8.02 -1.57
CA GLY A 117 6.56 -9.00 -2.48
C GLY A 117 7.90 -8.56 -3.09
N ALA A 118 8.28 -7.30 -2.90
CA ALA A 118 9.56 -6.73 -3.34
C ALA A 118 10.03 -5.63 -2.37
N GLU A 119 11.27 -5.14 -2.51
CA GLU A 119 11.74 -4.04 -1.67
C GLU A 119 10.93 -2.75 -1.90
N VAL A 120 10.85 -1.94 -0.85
CA VAL A 120 10.22 -0.62 -0.85
C VAL A 120 11.27 0.45 -0.65
N THR A 121 11.03 1.67 -1.14
CA THR A 121 11.89 2.81 -0.82
C THR A 121 11.44 3.43 0.50
N LEU A 122 12.36 3.55 1.47
CA LEU A 122 12.10 4.20 2.76
C LEU A 122 12.86 5.51 2.84
N ASN A 123 12.16 6.62 2.98
CA ASN A 123 12.78 7.93 3.13
C ASN A 123 12.58 8.48 4.54
N CYS A 124 13.61 9.13 5.08
CA CYS A 124 13.57 9.73 6.40
C CYS A 124 13.97 11.21 6.33
N LYS A 125 13.41 12.00 7.25
CA LYS A 125 13.93 13.33 7.60
C LYS A 125 14.70 13.21 8.90
N GLY A 126 16.03 13.25 8.80
CA GLY A 126 16.91 12.88 9.92
C GLY A 126 16.69 11.42 10.29
N LYS A 127 16.21 11.15 11.51
CA LYS A 127 15.87 9.78 11.95
C LYS A 127 14.40 9.43 11.77
N ALA A 128 13.52 10.41 11.54
CA ALA A 128 12.08 10.16 11.47
C ALA A 128 11.75 9.57 10.10
N LEU A 129 11.05 8.42 10.07
CA LEU A 129 10.45 7.88 8.86
C LEU A 129 9.51 8.94 8.26
N LYS A 130 9.59 9.16 6.94
CA LYS A 130 8.88 10.21 6.19
C LYS A 130 8.35 9.82 4.81
N GLU A 131 8.66 8.68 4.25
CA GLU A 131 7.88 8.14 3.13
C GLU A 131 8.10 6.62 3.05
N VAL A 132 7.13 5.93 2.45
CA VAL A 132 7.25 4.56 1.99
C VAL A 132 6.76 4.52 0.55
N TRP A 133 7.62 4.15 -0.40
CA TRP A 133 7.24 4.03 -1.81
C TRP A 133 7.22 2.56 -2.23
N TYR A 134 6.08 2.16 -2.79
CA TYR A 134 5.82 0.80 -3.25
C TYR A 134 5.91 0.76 -4.77
N HIS A 135 6.78 -0.10 -5.29
CA HIS A 135 7.13 -0.12 -6.70
C HIS A 135 6.38 -1.22 -7.44
N TYR A 136 5.92 -0.89 -8.66
CA TYR A 136 5.18 -1.80 -9.51
C TYR A 136 5.58 -1.67 -10.98
N ASN A 137 5.73 -2.82 -11.64
CA ASN A 137 5.55 -2.90 -13.08
C ASN A 137 4.07 -3.09 -13.39
N VAL A 138 3.59 -2.52 -14.51
CA VAL A 138 2.19 -2.65 -14.93
C VAL A 138 2.11 -3.46 -16.21
N LYS A 139 1.45 -4.63 -16.16
CA LYS A 139 1.11 -5.39 -17.36
C LYS A 139 -0.25 -4.93 -17.87
N GLY A 140 -0.26 -4.16 -18.95
CA GLY A 140 -1.46 -3.53 -19.53
C GLY A 140 -1.50 -2.03 -19.23
N SER A 141 -2.71 -1.45 -19.20
CA SER A 141 -2.90 -0.02 -18.92
C SER A 141 -3.00 0.28 -17.43
N LEU A 142 -2.88 1.56 -17.02
CA LEU A 142 -3.08 1.93 -15.62
C LEU A 142 -4.47 1.54 -15.11
N GLN A 143 -5.50 1.70 -15.94
CA GLN A 143 -6.91 1.55 -15.59
C GLN A 143 -7.25 0.09 -15.23
N THR A 144 -6.81 -0.86 -16.06
CA THR A 144 -7.23 -2.28 -15.97
C THR A 144 -6.07 -3.25 -15.88
N GLY A 145 -4.83 -2.77 -16.00
CA GLY A 145 -3.64 -3.60 -15.97
C GLY A 145 -3.37 -4.23 -14.62
N ARG A 146 -2.49 -5.23 -14.65
CA ARG A 146 -2.04 -5.93 -13.44
C ARG A 146 -0.77 -5.29 -12.91
N PHE A 147 -0.84 -4.79 -11.68
CA PHE A 147 0.28 -4.24 -10.93
C PHE A 147 1.08 -5.39 -10.30
N ILE A 148 2.34 -5.50 -10.67
CA ILE A 148 3.26 -6.56 -10.25
C ILE A 148 4.35 -5.90 -9.42
N ALA A 149 4.45 -6.25 -8.13
CA ALA A 149 5.48 -5.71 -7.25
C ALA A 149 6.87 -5.95 -7.84
N THR A 150 7.70 -4.93 -7.85
CA THR A 150 9.06 -4.97 -8.42
C THR A 150 10.07 -4.34 -7.47
N GLN A 151 11.36 -4.60 -7.70
CA GLN A 151 12.42 -3.91 -6.99
C GLN A 151 12.34 -2.41 -7.30
N PRO A 152 12.70 -1.53 -6.34
CA PRO A 152 12.83 -0.11 -6.61
C PRO A 152 13.78 0.15 -7.77
N ASP A 153 13.36 0.99 -8.72
CA ASP A 153 14.26 1.67 -9.63
C ASP A 153 14.42 3.14 -9.20
N GLY A 154 15.48 3.81 -9.68
CA GLY A 154 15.73 5.21 -9.44
C GLY A 154 16.13 5.58 -8.01
N THR A 155 15.41 6.54 -7.41
CA THR A 155 15.88 7.25 -6.20
C THR A 155 15.96 6.32 -4.99
N LYS A 156 17.15 6.26 -4.40
CA LYS A 156 17.38 5.50 -3.16
C LYS A 156 16.87 6.25 -1.94
N GLY A 157 16.21 5.52 -1.05
CA GLY A 157 15.72 6.04 0.22
C GLY A 157 16.84 6.52 1.13
N ARG A 158 16.60 7.59 1.90
CA ARG A 158 17.58 8.16 2.84
C ARG A 158 17.13 7.95 4.28
N CYS A 159 17.37 6.76 4.83
CA CYS A 159 17.14 6.47 6.24
C CYS A 159 18.42 5.96 6.93
N PRO A 160 18.67 6.36 8.19
CA PRO A 160 19.76 5.80 8.98
C PRO A 160 19.43 4.37 9.47
N PRO A 161 20.41 3.58 9.94
CA PRO A 161 20.18 2.21 10.43
C PRO A 161 19.15 2.10 11.57
N MET A 162 18.96 3.17 12.35
CA MET A 162 17.97 3.27 13.42
C MET A 162 16.98 4.40 13.13
N VAL A 163 15.71 4.05 12.98
CA VAL A 163 14.61 4.90 12.53
C VAL A 163 13.67 5.20 13.69
N GLN A 164 13.20 6.44 13.77
CA GLN A 164 12.11 6.88 14.63
C GLN A 164 10.79 6.78 13.86
N TYR A 165 9.81 6.10 14.44
CA TYR A 165 8.43 6.11 13.94
C TYR A 165 7.58 6.85 14.97
N GLN A 166 7.35 8.14 14.73
CA GLN A 166 6.74 9.04 15.70
C GLN A 166 5.20 8.97 15.64
N PRO A 167 4.48 9.08 16.78
CA PRO A 167 3.03 9.23 16.79
C PRO A 167 2.60 10.50 16.04
N LYS A 168 1.46 10.44 15.34
CA LYS A 168 0.83 11.65 14.79
C LYS A 168 0.37 12.53 15.95
N THR A 169 0.79 13.79 15.98
CA THR A 169 0.34 14.76 16.98
C THR A 169 -1.13 15.09 16.71
N GLY A 170 -2.04 14.50 17.48
CA GLY A 170 -3.49 14.67 17.30
C GLY A 170 -4.38 13.53 17.83
N GLY A 171 -3.82 12.44 18.34
CA GLY A 171 -4.58 11.34 18.95
C GLY A 171 -3.88 10.80 20.19
N GLY A 172 -4.13 11.42 21.35
CA GLY A 172 -3.66 10.91 22.63
C GLY A 172 -4.33 9.58 22.95
N VAL A 173 -3.59 8.48 22.82
CA VAL A 173 -3.86 7.30 23.64
C VAL A 173 -2.84 7.34 24.77
N SER A 174 -3.23 7.97 25.87
CA SER A 174 -2.52 7.78 27.13
C SER A 174 -2.60 6.29 27.51
N PRO A 175 -1.50 5.65 27.91
CA PRO A 175 -1.55 4.33 28.53
C PRO A 175 -2.42 4.41 29.81
N PRO A 176 -3.14 3.36 30.22
CA PRO A 176 -3.76 3.36 31.53
C PRO A 176 -2.64 3.44 32.58
N GLY A 177 -2.53 4.60 33.21
CA GLY A 177 -1.59 4.86 34.28
C GLY A 177 -1.88 3.91 35.43
N GLY A 178 -0.87 3.13 35.83
CA GLY A 178 -0.90 2.31 37.02
C GLY A 178 -1.05 3.20 38.25
N GLY A 179 -2.22 3.19 38.85
CA GLY A 179 -2.46 3.75 40.18
C GLY A 179 -1.79 2.88 41.24
N ARG A 180 -0.77 3.42 41.91
CA ARG A 180 -0.29 2.91 43.20
C ARG A 180 -0.90 3.76 44.32
N GLY A 181 -1.51 3.08 45.30
CA GLY A 181 -1.38 3.42 46.71
C GLY A 181 -2.49 4.26 47.35
N GLY A 182 -3.50 3.57 47.89
CA GLY A 182 -4.30 4.03 49.03
C GLY A 182 -4.60 2.83 49.93
N ARG A 183 -4.11 2.87 51.17
CA ARG A 183 -4.35 1.89 52.24
C ARG A 183 -5.70 2.15 52.92
N ASP A 184 -6.04 1.22 53.82
CA ASP A 184 -7.15 1.19 54.80
C ASP A 184 -8.32 0.33 54.30
N GLY A 185 -8.84 -0.70 54.98
CA GLY A 185 -8.58 -1.34 56.28
C GLY A 185 -9.75 -2.32 56.53
N ASP A 186 -9.42 -3.49 57.08
CA ASP A 186 -10.21 -4.47 57.87
C ASP A 186 -11.66 -4.89 57.51
N GLY A 187 -11.92 -6.20 57.61
CA GLY A 187 -13.26 -6.75 57.82
C GLY A 187 -13.46 -8.23 57.40
N ASP A 188 -13.47 -9.11 58.40
CA ASP A 188 -13.71 -10.57 58.39
C ASP A 188 -14.88 -11.12 57.54
N GLY A 189 -14.78 -12.40 57.15
CA GLY A 189 -15.91 -13.16 56.60
C GLY A 189 -15.59 -14.60 56.15
N ASP A 190 -15.77 -15.52 57.09
CA ASP A 190 -15.79 -17.00 57.05
C ASP A 190 -16.45 -17.68 55.81
N GLY A 191 -16.05 -18.94 55.53
CA GLY A 191 -17.00 -19.95 55.03
C GLY A 191 -16.62 -20.81 53.81
N GLY A 192 -15.93 -21.94 54.04
CA GLY A 192 -16.47 -23.27 53.68
C GLY A 192 -16.45 -23.83 52.23
N ARG A 193 -15.71 -24.95 52.10
CA ARG A 193 -16.05 -26.24 51.41
C ARG A 193 -16.06 -26.39 49.86
N ARG A 194 -15.06 -27.18 49.42
CA ARG A 194 -15.11 -28.48 48.70
C ARG A 194 -16.20 -28.77 47.65
N GLY A 195 -15.74 -29.18 46.46
CA GLY A 195 -16.39 -30.10 45.51
C GLY A 195 -15.95 -29.75 44.07
N GLY A 196 -15.34 -30.59 43.23
CA GLY A 196 -15.38 -32.04 43.09
C GLY A 196 -16.22 -32.42 41.86
N GLY A 197 -15.60 -32.66 40.70
CA GLY A 197 -16.17 -33.61 39.72
C GLY A 197 -16.20 -33.27 38.22
N LYS A 198 -15.46 -34.11 37.48
CA LYS A 198 -15.86 -34.87 36.27
C LYS A 198 -15.81 -34.24 34.86
N LYS A 199 -14.75 -34.67 34.16
CA LYS A 199 -14.69 -35.21 32.78
C LYS A 199 -16.03 -35.45 32.07
N LYS A 200 -16.14 -35.00 30.81
CA LYS A 200 -16.82 -35.75 29.73
C LYS A 200 -15.94 -35.83 28.48
N LYS A 201 -15.70 -37.08 28.05
CA LYS A 201 -15.12 -37.48 26.77
C LYS A 201 -16.23 -37.46 25.72
N GLY A 202 -15.91 -37.02 24.50
CA GLY A 202 -16.71 -37.23 23.29
C GLY A 202 -15.82 -37.79 22.16
N LYS A 203 -16.04 -39.07 21.82
CA LYS A 203 -15.57 -39.76 20.59
C LYS A 203 -16.20 -39.02 19.38
N GLY A 204 -15.55 -38.78 18.25
CA GLY A 204 -14.86 -39.72 17.37
C GLY A 204 -15.75 -40.02 16.16
N ARG A 205 -15.38 -39.60 14.95
CA ARG A 205 -15.78 -40.25 13.69
C ARG A 205 -14.86 -39.87 12.53
N LYS A 206 -14.18 -40.90 12.01
CA LYS A 206 -13.43 -40.91 10.76
C LYS A 206 -14.40 -41.07 9.59
N GLY A 207 -14.20 -40.31 8.52
CA GLY A 207 -14.73 -40.60 7.18
C GLY A 207 -13.56 -40.63 6.19
N ARG A 208 -13.25 -41.81 5.67
CA ARG A 208 -12.35 -42.03 4.52
C ARG A 208 -13.24 -42.21 3.28
N GLY A 209 -12.89 -41.56 2.18
CA GLY A 209 -13.41 -41.83 0.84
C GLY A 209 -12.31 -41.56 -0.19
N ARG A 210 -12.02 -42.56 -1.03
CA ARG A 210 -10.93 -42.70 -2.01
C ARG A 210 -11.45 -42.45 -3.44
N GLY A 211 -10.52 -42.18 -4.36
CA GLY A 211 -10.61 -42.40 -5.82
C GLY A 211 -10.47 -41.09 -6.60
N GLY A 212 -9.40 -40.83 -7.36
CA GLY A 212 -9.01 -41.47 -8.64
C GLY A 212 -9.65 -40.66 -9.80
N ARG A 213 -9.04 -40.23 -10.90
CA ARG A 213 -7.96 -40.78 -11.74
C ARG A 213 -7.61 -39.74 -12.86
N LYS A 214 -6.34 -39.76 -13.27
CA LYS A 214 -5.57 -39.32 -14.48
C LYS A 214 -6.22 -38.70 -15.74
N GLY A 215 -5.36 -37.92 -16.44
CA GLY A 215 -5.21 -37.76 -17.91
C GLY A 215 -5.83 -36.48 -18.49
N GLY A 216 -5.26 -35.72 -19.44
CA GLY A 216 -3.98 -35.64 -20.18
C GLY A 216 -3.83 -34.17 -20.64
N GLU A 217 -2.64 -33.58 -20.75
CA GLU A 217 -1.73 -33.60 -21.93
C GLU A 217 -2.44 -33.40 -23.27
N GLU A 218 -2.37 -32.16 -23.78
CA GLU A 218 -2.35 -31.83 -25.21
C GLU A 218 -1.32 -30.70 -25.39
N GLU A 219 -0.22 -31.10 -26.01
CA GLU A 219 0.86 -30.27 -26.55
C GLU A 219 0.43 -29.84 -27.95
N ASP A 220 0.48 -28.54 -28.25
CA ASP A 220 0.45 -28.05 -29.62
C ASP A 220 1.78 -27.35 -29.91
N ASP A 221 2.56 -28.03 -30.75
CA ASP A 221 3.79 -27.57 -31.38
C ASP A 221 3.57 -26.29 -32.18
N TYR A 222 4.49 -25.33 -32.03
CA TYR A 222 4.80 -24.40 -33.10
C TYR A 222 6.33 -24.25 -33.18
N GLU A 223 6.88 -24.92 -34.19
CA GLU A 223 8.30 -24.90 -34.53
C GLU A 223 8.77 -23.52 -34.99
N ASN A 224 9.90 -23.13 -34.43
CA ASN A 224 11.11 -22.63 -35.07
C ASN A 224 10.99 -21.59 -36.21
N TYR A 225 11.32 -20.34 -35.88
CA TYR A 225 11.96 -19.40 -36.80
C TYR A 225 13.31 -18.99 -36.20
N GLU A 226 14.36 -19.67 -36.64
CA GLU A 226 15.73 -19.16 -36.56
C GLU A 226 15.89 -18.04 -37.58
N GLY A 227 16.32 -16.88 -37.10
CA GLY A 227 16.67 -15.71 -37.87
C GLY A 227 17.66 -14.91 -37.05
N ASP A 228 18.93 -15.21 -37.26
CA ASP A 228 20.07 -14.45 -36.77
C ASP A 228 19.99 -13.03 -37.33
N ASP A 229 19.77 -12.05 -36.46
CA ASP A 229 20.22 -10.68 -36.66
C ASP A 229 20.49 -10.09 -35.27
N GLU A 230 21.79 -10.08 -34.95
CA GLU A 230 22.43 -9.49 -33.79
C GLU A 230 22.16 -7.98 -33.78
N ALA A 231 21.05 -7.58 -33.15
CA ALA A 231 20.68 -6.18 -32.96
C ALA A 231 21.11 -5.71 -31.56
N ASP A 232 22.22 -4.98 -31.58
CA ASP A 232 22.71 -3.96 -30.64
C ASP A 232 21.86 -3.69 -29.39
N TRP A 233 22.43 -4.02 -28.23
CA TRP A 233 21.80 -3.99 -26.90
C TRP A 233 21.94 -2.64 -26.16
N GLU A 234 22.21 -1.54 -26.85
CA GLU A 234 22.39 -0.21 -26.22
C GLU A 234 21.24 0.80 -26.46
N ASP A 235 20.17 0.44 -27.18
CA ASP A 235 19.10 1.39 -27.56
C ASP A 235 17.70 1.14 -26.93
N VAL A 236 17.61 0.43 -25.79
CA VAL A 236 16.33 0.20 -25.07
C VAL A 236 16.21 1.04 -23.79
N GLU A 237 17.05 2.06 -23.60
CA GLU A 237 17.04 2.89 -22.38
C GLU A 237 16.25 4.20 -22.50
N GLU A 238 15.68 4.55 -23.67
CA GLU A 238 14.97 5.83 -23.87
C GLU A 238 13.43 5.72 -24.02
N SER A 239 12.78 4.71 -23.42
CA SER A 239 11.31 4.57 -23.54
C SER A 239 10.57 4.09 -22.28
N LEU A 240 11.18 4.23 -21.09
CA LEU A 240 10.54 3.84 -19.83
C LEU A 240 10.39 4.98 -18.79
N GLU A 241 10.22 6.23 -19.21
CA GLU A 241 9.73 7.31 -18.31
C GLU A 241 8.25 7.16 -17.88
N GLY A 242 7.71 5.95 -17.94
CA GLY A 242 6.34 5.58 -17.56
C GLY A 242 6.27 4.79 -16.26
N GLU A 243 7.29 4.80 -15.42
CA GLU A 243 7.24 4.15 -14.12
C GLU A 243 6.17 4.84 -13.26
N GLY A 244 5.08 4.12 -13.00
CA GLY A 244 4.02 4.53 -12.08
C GLY A 244 4.53 4.48 -10.65
N GLU A 245 5.40 5.42 -10.29
CA GLU A 245 5.82 5.66 -8.92
C GLU A 245 4.65 6.32 -8.18
N ILE A 246 3.90 5.50 -7.44
CA ILE A 246 2.89 6.04 -6.52
C ILE A 246 3.61 6.34 -5.20
N ALA A 247 4.13 7.57 -5.10
CA ALA A 247 4.60 8.12 -3.84
C ALA A 247 3.40 8.32 -2.91
N LEU A 248 3.21 7.40 -1.97
CA LEU A 248 2.18 7.52 -0.94
C LEU A 248 2.80 8.26 0.24
N GLU A 249 2.64 9.57 0.26
CA GLU A 249 3.00 10.41 1.41
C GLU A 249 2.05 10.08 2.58
N GLU A 250 2.52 9.34 3.59
CA GLU A 250 1.76 9.07 4.81
C GLU A 250 2.31 9.86 6.01
N TRP A 251 2.03 11.16 6.20
CA TRP A 251 2.31 11.83 7.49
C TRP A 251 1.17 12.72 7.97
#